data_AF-A0A0C3N1Y0-F1
#
_entry.id   AF-A0A0C3N1Y0-F1
#
_cell.length_a   1.000
_cell.length_b   1.000
_cell.length_c   1.000
_cell.angle_alpha   90.00
_cell.angle_beta   90.00
_cell.angle_gamma   90.00
#
_symmetry.space_group_name_H-M   'P 1'
#
loop_
_entity.id
_entity.type
_entity.pdbx_description
1 polymer ?
#
loop_
_entity_poly.entity_id
_entity_poly.type
_entity_poly.pdbx_seq_one_letter_code
_entity_poly.pdbx_strand_id
1 'polypeptide(L)'
;SFTKLTAPLTKKQTGLLIQLRTSHIPLNKHLYCFKRSDTPMCLQCGGTIVTHQRYIHHFLFQCPRYNRERHVLRSELGREAMSLAYLLSNQRARTSLIKYISMTKHLQNTFGEV
;
A
#
# COMPACT_ATOMS: atom_id res chain seq x y z
N SER A 1 -2.54 0.28 -21.04
CA SER A 1 -1.27 1.04 -20.91
C SER A 1 -1.27 1.82 -19.60
N PHE A 2 -0.12 1.91 -18.93
CA PHE A 2 0.05 2.61 -17.65
C PHE A 2 -0.34 4.09 -17.73
N THR A 3 -0.11 4.74 -18.87
CA THR A 3 -0.49 6.15 -19.12
C THR A 3 -2.00 6.36 -19.05
N LYS A 4 -2.81 5.42 -19.56
CA LYS A 4 -4.29 5.45 -19.43
C LYS A 4 -4.72 5.25 -17.97
N LEU A 5 -3.94 4.46 -17.23
CA LEU A 5 -4.17 4.23 -15.81
C LEU A 5 -3.92 5.53 -15.04
N THR A 6 -2.82 6.23 -15.25
CA THR A 6 -2.47 7.42 -14.45
C THR A 6 -3.11 8.72 -14.91
N ALA A 7 -3.71 8.76 -16.11
CA ALA A 7 -4.30 9.97 -16.69
C ALA A 7 -5.28 10.74 -15.77
N PRO A 8 -6.19 10.09 -15.01
CA PRO A 8 -7.11 10.81 -14.11
C PRO A 8 -6.54 11.04 -12.69
N LEU A 9 -5.28 10.70 -12.44
CA LEU A 9 -4.69 10.80 -11.10
C LEU A 9 -3.89 12.08 -10.93
N THR A 10 -3.90 12.60 -9.70
CA THR A 10 -2.95 13.66 -9.33
C THR A 10 -1.51 13.14 -9.43
N LYS A 11 -0.54 14.05 -9.55
CA LYS A 11 0.89 13.68 -9.54
C LYS A 11 1.26 12.84 -8.31
N LYS A 12 0.65 13.15 -7.15
CA LYS A 12 0.85 12.42 -5.89
C LYS A 12 0.31 10.99 -5.96
N GLN A 13 -0.93 10.80 -6.40
CA GLN A 13 -1.55 9.48 -6.55
C GLN A 13 -0.82 8.63 -7.60
N THR A 14 -0.33 9.25 -8.67
CA THR A 14 0.51 8.59 -9.67
C THR A 14 1.83 8.12 -9.07
N GLY A 15 2.54 8.98 -8.32
CA GLY A 15 3.77 8.61 -7.62
C GLY A 15 3.57 7.45 -6.64
N LEU A 16 2.48 7.48 -5.88
CA LEU A 16 2.10 6.39 -4.97
C LEU A 16 1.89 5.07 -5.72
N LEU A 17 1.16 5.09 -6.83
CA LEU A 17 0.91 3.90 -7.64
C LEU A 17 2.19 3.33 -8.27
N ILE A 18 3.11 4.20 -8.72
CA ILE A 18 4.43 3.78 -9.21
C ILE A 18 5.19 3.08 -8.10
N GLN A 19 5.28 3.68 -6.92
CA GLN A 19 6.03 3.11 -5.79
C GLN A 19 5.42 1.80 -5.28
N LEU A 20 4.09 1.65 -5.30
CA LEU A 20 3.41 0.38 -5.06
C LEU A 20 3.77 -0.67 -6.13
N ARG A 21 3.80 -0.29 -7.40
CA ARG A 21 4.14 -1.24 -8.48
C ARG A 21 5.59 -1.69 -8.44
N THR A 22 6.50 -0.79 -8.14
CA THR A 22 7.94 -1.07 -8.08
C THR A 22 8.38 -1.59 -6.71
N SER A 23 7.47 -1.71 -5.74
CA SER A 23 7.80 -2.03 -4.35
C SER A 23 8.82 -1.07 -3.71
N HIS A 24 8.93 0.14 -4.26
CA HIS A 24 9.80 1.22 -3.79
C HIS A 24 9.10 2.18 -2.82
N ILE A 25 8.03 1.74 -2.16
CA ILE A 25 7.45 2.49 -1.04
C ILE A 25 8.55 2.62 0.02
N PRO A 26 8.91 3.83 0.45
CA PRO A 26 10.07 4.02 1.28
C PRO A 26 9.70 3.67 2.72
N LEU A 27 9.66 2.41 3.15
CA LEU A 27 9.43 2.18 4.58
C LEU A 27 10.06 0.95 5.25
N ASN A 28 10.29 1.17 6.55
CA ASN A 28 11.01 0.41 7.58
C ASN A 28 12.48 0.11 7.34
N LYS A 29 12.94 -0.57 6.28
CA LYS A 29 14.40 -0.71 6.06
C LYS A 29 15.03 0.58 5.49
N HIS A 30 14.31 1.29 4.62
CA HIS A 30 14.71 2.63 4.16
C HIS A 30 14.56 3.66 5.30
N LEU A 31 13.45 3.66 6.05
CA LEU A 31 13.34 4.52 7.24
C LEU A 31 14.34 4.15 8.34
N TYR A 32 14.73 2.88 8.51
CA TYR A 32 15.79 2.45 9.43
C TYR A 32 17.15 2.97 8.97
N CYS A 33 17.46 2.87 7.66
CA CYS A 33 18.66 3.50 7.08
C CYS A 33 18.68 5.03 7.29
N PHE A 34 17.51 5.69 7.31
CA PHE A 34 17.35 7.13 7.57
C PHE A 34 16.89 7.48 9.01
N LYS A 35 16.97 6.53 9.97
CA LYS A 35 16.59 6.69 11.40
C LYS A 35 15.18 7.22 11.70
N ARG A 36 14.21 6.99 10.83
CA ARG A 36 12.79 7.33 11.01
C ARG A 36 11.89 6.15 11.40
N SER A 37 12.45 4.95 11.49
CA SER A 37 11.79 3.75 12.05
C SER A 37 12.86 2.87 12.67
N ASP A 38 12.70 2.50 13.94
CA ASP A 38 13.72 1.76 14.69
C ASP A 38 13.87 0.31 14.25
N THR A 39 12.92 -0.23 13.46
CA THR A 39 12.99 -1.63 13.02
C THR A 39 12.50 -1.87 11.58
N PRO A 40 13.07 -2.86 10.86
CA PRO A 40 12.51 -3.42 9.63
C PRO A 40 11.27 -4.30 9.87
N MET A 41 10.86 -4.46 11.13
CA MET A 41 9.84 -5.42 11.55
C MET A 41 8.46 -4.78 11.63
N CYS A 42 7.41 -5.57 11.41
CA CYS A 42 6.08 -5.15 11.79
C CYS A 42 5.87 -5.40 13.29
N LEU A 43 5.90 -4.32 14.08
CA LEU A 43 5.69 -4.39 15.55
C LEU A 43 4.33 -5.00 15.91
N GLN A 44 3.32 -4.85 15.03
CA GLN A 44 1.98 -5.40 15.23
C GLN A 44 1.86 -6.89 14.83
N CYS A 45 2.88 -7.45 14.18
CA CYS A 45 2.94 -8.87 13.81
C CYS A 45 4.02 -9.61 14.60
N GLY A 46 4.27 -9.20 15.84
CA GLY A 46 5.22 -9.88 16.73
C GLY A 46 6.65 -9.94 16.20
N GLY A 47 7.11 -8.90 15.49
CA GLY A 47 8.50 -8.86 15.02
C GLY A 47 8.75 -9.59 13.69
N THR A 48 7.69 -9.92 12.93
CA THR A 48 7.86 -10.51 11.60
C THR A 48 8.74 -9.61 10.73
N ILE A 49 9.84 -10.16 10.20
CA ILE A 49 10.71 -9.47 9.24
C ILE A 49 9.94 -9.34 7.93
N VAL A 50 9.61 -8.11 7.55
CA VAL A 50 8.94 -7.82 6.30
C VAL A 50 9.96 -7.20 5.35
N THR A 51 10.39 -7.98 4.35
CA THR A 51 11.29 -7.46 3.30
C THR A 51 10.52 -6.57 2.32
N HIS A 52 11.19 -5.65 1.63
CA HIS A 52 10.57 -4.76 0.64
C HIS A 52 9.69 -5.50 -0.37
N GLN A 53 10.16 -6.66 -0.85
CA GLN A 53 9.45 -7.46 -1.84
C GLN A 53 8.17 -8.12 -1.30
N ARG A 54 8.13 -8.44 0.00
CA ARG A 54 6.96 -9.05 0.65
C ARG A 54 6.08 -8.02 1.36
N TYR A 55 6.54 -6.78 1.47
CA TYR A 55 5.88 -5.72 2.22
C TYR A 55 4.51 -5.39 1.66
N ILE A 56 4.38 -5.19 0.35
CA ILE A 56 3.09 -4.83 -0.25
C ILE A 56 2.07 -5.95 -0.06
N HIS A 57 2.52 -7.20 -0.22
CA HIS A 57 1.69 -8.35 0.06
C HIS A 57 1.28 -8.40 1.55
N HIS A 58 2.22 -8.16 2.46
CA HIS A 58 1.95 -8.12 3.89
C HIS A 58 0.96 -7.01 4.25
N PHE A 59 1.20 -5.79 3.76
CA PHE A 59 0.38 -4.61 3.95
C PHE A 59 -1.05 -4.82 3.44
N LEU A 60 -1.22 -5.34 2.22
CA LEU A 60 -2.53 -5.51 1.58
C LEU A 60 -3.29 -6.75 2.05
N PHE A 61 -2.62 -7.80 2.54
CA PHE A 61 -3.29 -9.09 2.76
C PHE A 61 -3.07 -9.72 4.13
N GLN A 62 -1.99 -9.41 4.86
CA GLN A 62 -1.61 -10.17 6.06
C GLN A 62 -1.63 -9.35 7.36
N CYS A 63 -1.13 -8.11 7.35
CA CYS A 63 -0.99 -7.27 8.55
C CYS A 63 -2.34 -7.09 9.29
N PRO A 64 -2.49 -7.58 10.54
CA PRO A 64 -3.76 -7.55 11.27
C PRO A 64 -4.17 -6.12 11.65
N ARG A 65 -3.21 -5.19 11.74
CA ARG A 65 -3.47 -3.76 11.99
C ARG A 65 -4.50 -3.18 11.02
N TYR A 66 -4.48 -3.63 9.76
CA TYR A 66 -5.32 -3.07 8.70
C TYR A 66 -6.56 -3.92 8.40
N ASN A 67 -6.98 -4.78 9.33
CA ASN A 67 -8.12 -5.67 9.13
C ASN A 67 -9.42 -4.91 8.80
N ARG A 68 -9.65 -3.76 9.43
CA ARG A 68 -10.87 -2.96 9.21
C ARG A 68 -10.89 -2.35 7.82
N GLU A 69 -9.80 -1.73 7.43
CA GLU A 69 -9.60 -1.11 6.11
C GLU A 69 -9.64 -2.18 5.01
N ARG A 70 -9.06 -3.37 5.26
CA ARG A 70 -9.14 -4.50 4.33
C ARG A 70 -10.56 -5.02 4.18
N HIS A 71 -11.34 -5.02 5.26
CA HIS A 71 -12.74 -5.42 5.18
C HIS A 71 -13.52 -4.47 4.26
N VAL A 72 -13.30 -3.15 4.38
CA VAL A 72 -13.88 -2.16 3.47
C VAL A 72 -13.42 -2.39 2.02
N LEU A 73 -12.12 -2.58 1.80
CA LEU A 73 -11.56 -2.88 0.46
C LEU A 73 -12.19 -4.14 -0.14
N ARG A 74 -12.38 -5.19 0.66
CA ARG A 74 -13.03 -6.44 0.23
C ARG A 74 -14.52 -6.28 -0.01
N SER A 75 -15.22 -5.46 0.77
CA SER A 75 -16.64 -5.19 0.53
C SER A 75 -16.88 -4.46 -0.79
N GLU A 76 -15.95 -3.61 -1.22
CA GLU A 76 -16.07 -2.84 -2.46
C GLU A 76 -15.65 -3.65 -3.72
N LEU A 77 -14.60 -4.47 -3.61
CA LEU A 77 -14.01 -5.19 -4.76
C LEU A 77 -14.28 -6.70 -4.78
N GLY A 78 -14.88 -7.26 -3.72
CA GLY A 78 -15.17 -8.70 -3.61
C GLY A 78 -13.90 -9.57 -3.68
N ARG A 79 -13.97 -10.65 -4.46
CA ARG A 79 -12.84 -11.61 -4.62
C ARG A 79 -11.63 -10.98 -5.31
N GLU A 80 -11.85 -9.97 -6.16
CA GLU A 80 -10.77 -9.26 -6.86
C GLU A 80 -9.86 -8.49 -5.89
N ALA A 81 -10.36 -8.16 -4.70
CA ALA A 81 -9.58 -7.56 -3.62
C ALA A 81 -8.44 -8.46 -3.11
N MET A 82 -8.42 -9.74 -3.46
CA MET A 82 -7.36 -10.69 -3.06
C MET A 82 -6.23 -10.81 -4.09
N SER A 83 -6.38 -10.19 -5.27
CA SER A 83 -5.37 -10.25 -6.33
C SER A 83 -4.49 -9.01 -6.30
N LEU A 84 -3.21 -9.19 -5.99
CA LEU A 84 -2.22 -8.12 -6.06
C LEU A 84 -2.14 -7.51 -7.46
N ALA A 85 -2.18 -8.37 -8.49
CA ALA A 85 -2.16 -7.93 -9.88
C ALA A 85 -3.38 -7.07 -10.22
N TYR A 86 -4.57 -7.44 -9.74
CA TYR A 86 -5.79 -6.67 -9.93
C TYR A 86 -5.71 -5.31 -9.23
N LEU A 87 -5.34 -5.28 -7.95
CA LEU A 87 -5.23 -4.04 -7.17
C LEU A 87 -4.26 -3.04 -7.81
N LEU A 88 -3.13 -3.52 -8.33
CA LEU A 88 -2.10 -2.66 -8.91
C LEU A 88 -2.34 -2.32 -10.39
N SER A 89 -3.14 -3.10 -11.11
CA SER A 89 -3.28 -2.98 -12.57
C SER A 89 -4.65 -2.58 -13.07
N ASN A 90 -5.70 -2.71 -12.27
CA ASN A 90 -7.05 -2.42 -12.69
C ASN A 90 -7.44 -0.98 -12.36
N GLN A 91 -8.05 -0.29 -13.32
CA GLN A 91 -8.64 1.04 -13.11
C GLN A 91 -9.72 1.02 -12.04
N ARG A 92 -10.56 -0.03 -12.02
CA ARG A 92 -11.68 -0.20 -11.09
C ARG A 92 -11.21 -0.35 -9.64
N ALA A 93 -10.08 -1.03 -9.43
CA ALA A 93 -9.53 -1.25 -8.10
C ALA A 93 -8.95 0.02 -7.45
N ARG A 94 -8.67 1.04 -8.26
CA ARG A 94 -7.78 2.10 -7.84
C ARG A 94 -8.38 3.03 -6.81
N THR A 95 -9.63 3.45 -7.01
CA THR A 95 -10.30 4.35 -6.06
C THR A 95 -10.38 3.69 -4.70
N SER A 96 -10.77 2.41 -4.65
CA SER A 96 -10.79 1.61 -3.44
C SER A 96 -9.40 1.41 -2.83
N LEU A 97 -8.36 1.21 -3.65
CA LEU A 97 -6.97 1.08 -3.17
C LEU A 97 -6.44 2.39 -2.57
N ILE A 98 -6.70 3.54 -3.20
CA ILE A 98 -6.31 4.86 -2.68
C ILE A 98 -7.06 5.13 -1.37
N LYS A 99 -8.37 4.85 -1.33
CA LYS A 99 -9.19 4.96 -0.12
C LYS A 99 -8.64 4.09 1.01
N TYR A 100 -8.30 2.83 0.73
CA TYR A 100 -7.64 1.94 1.69
C TYR A 100 -6.36 2.57 2.25
N ILE A 101 -5.46 3.03 1.38
CA ILE A 101 -4.18 3.64 1.80
C ILE A 101 -4.43 4.89 2.66
N SER A 102 -5.35 5.75 2.26
CA SER A 102 -5.73 6.96 2.99
C SER A 102 -6.28 6.61 4.39
N MET A 103 -7.15 5.60 4.49
CA MET A 103 -7.70 5.11 5.76
C MET A 103 -6.63 4.53 6.69
N THR A 104 -5.64 3.80 6.16
CA THR A 104 -4.57 3.23 6.99
C THR A 104 -3.66 4.27 7.63
N LYS A 105 -3.65 5.51 7.09
CA LYS A 105 -2.74 6.63 7.44
C LYS A 105 -1.25 6.28 7.43
N HIS A 106 -0.90 5.08 7.00
CA HIS A 106 0.45 4.54 7.13
C HIS A 106 1.43 5.28 6.21
N LEU A 107 0.94 5.69 5.05
CA LEU A 107 1.70 6.39 4.03
C LEU A 107 1.48 7.91 4.09
N GLN A 108 0.72 8.42 5.06
CA GLN A 108 0.43 9.85 5.21
C GLN A 108 1.69 10.66 5.53
N ASN A 109 2.60 10.10 6.34
CA ASN A 109 3.91 10.73 6.62
C ASN A 109 4.83 10.79 5.40
N THR A 110 4.59 9.99 4.38
CA THR A 110 5.44 9.88 3.19
C THR A 110 4.88 10.68 2.01
N PHE A 111 3.56 10.73 1.84
CA PHE A 111 2.92 11.37 0.69
C PHE A 111 1.94 12.51 1.04
N GLY A 112 1.75 12.79 2.33
CA GLY A 112 0.71 13.69 2.81
C GLY A 112 -0.67 13.03 2.78
N GLU A 113 -1.72 13.82 2.98
CA GLU A 113 -3.10 13.38 2.79
C GLU A 113 -3.36 13.16 1.29
N VAL A 114 -3.84 11.96 0.93
CA VAL A 114 -4.04 11.47 -0.46
C VAL A 114 -5.51 11.22 -0.73
#